data_AF-A0A433PDD7-F1
#
_entry.id   AF-A0A433PDD7-F1
#
_cell.length_a   1.000
_cell.length_b   1.000
_cell.length_c   1.000
_cell.angle_alpha   90.00
_cell.angle_beta   90.00
_cell.angle_gamma   90.00
#
_symmetry.space_group_name_H-M   'P 1'
#
loop_
_entity.id
_entity.type
_entity.pdbx_description
1 polymer ?
#
loop_
_entity_poly.entity_id
_entity_poly.type
_entity_poly.pdbx_seq_one_letter_code
_entity_poly.pdbx_strand_id
1 'polypeptide(L)'
;MSNATGTVEFFHILENLKRTKRTGWVDHDVRGPESIADHMHRMGVMAMLIDDRNLSTERCIKMAIVHDLAESVVDAMEYFRALLGDTPQAHEIYNLWQEYEDALTPEAQLVKDLDKFEMIVQAAEYEQCEYGSVFCLIFNRASKLLNVRILPASR
;
A
#
# COMPACT_ATOMS: atom_id res chain seq x y z
N MET A 1 20.77 17.40 14.29
CA MET A 1 20.95 18.04 12.97
C MET A 1 20.49 17.03 11.94
N SER A 2 19.64 17.41 10.98
CA SER A 2 19.22 16.49 9.93
C SER A 2 20.44 16.07 9.10
N ASN A 3 20.64 14.76 8.95
CA ASN A 3 21.67 14.22 8.06
C ASN A 3 21.14 14.32 6.62
N ALA A 4 21.37 15.47 5.96
CA ALA A 4 20.89 15.71 4.59
C ALA A 4 21.32 14.61 3.62
N THR A 5 22.51 14.01 3.82
CA THR A 5 22.99 12.88 3.03
C THR A 5 22.15 11.62 3.24
N GLY A 6 21.81 11.29 4.49
CA GLY A 6 20.98 10.13 4.82
C GLY A 6 19.55 10.25 4.28
N THR A 7 18.97 11.46 4.30
CA THR A 7 17.65 11.72 3.69
C THR A 7 17.65 11.53 2.17
N VAL A 8 18.71 11.97 1.47
CA VAL A 8 18.82 11.77 0.02
C VAL A 8 19.01 10.28 -0.31
N GLU A 9 19.81 9.56 0.46
CA GLU A 9 19.99 8.11 0.30
C GLU A 9 18.68 7.34 0.51
N PHE A 10 17.91 7.70 1.54
CA PHE A 10 16.55 7.18 1.75
C PHE A 10 15.68 7.34 0.49
N PHE A 11 15.67 8.53 -0.13
CA PHE A 11 14.90 8.75 -1.37
C PHE A 11 15.40 7.93 -2.56
N HIS A 12 16.70 7.70 -2.67
CA HIS A 12 17.25 6.82 -3.72
C HIS A 12 16.80 5.37 -3.54
N ILE A 13 16.75 4.87 -2.31
CA ILE A 13 16.25 3.52 -2.04
C ILE A 13 14.75 3.41 -2.33
N LEU A 14 13.96 4.42 -1.98
CA LEU A 14 12.52 4.47 -2.29
C LEU A 14 12.22 4.38 -3.79
N GLU A 15 13.16 4.78 -4.66
CA GLU A 15 13.00 4.65 -6.11
C GLU A 15 12.76 3.19 -6.54
N ASN A 16 13.30 2.22 -5.80
CA ASN A 16 13.12 0.80 -6.09
C ASN A 16 11.65 0.40 -6.15
N LEU A 17 10.78 1.05 -5.38
CA LEU A 17 9.33 0.77 -5.38
C LEU A 17 8.66 1.14 -6.71
N LYS A 18 9.22 2.10 -7.47
CA LYS A 18 8.75 2.47 -8.82
C LYS A 18 9.18 1.46 -9.87
N ARG A 19 10.26 0.71 -9.61
CA ARG A 19 10.86 -0.25 -10.53
C ARG A 19 10.41 -1.68 -10.26
N THR A 20 10.07 -1.96 -9.01
CA THR A 20 9.63 -3.29 -8.56
C THR A 20 8.18 -3.50 -8.93
N LYS A 21 7.92 -4.54 -9.72
CA LYS A 21 6.58 -4.93 -10.17
C LYS A 21 5.91 -5.83 -9.14
N ARG A 22 4.60 -5.68 -8.96
CA ARG A 22 3.83 -6.52 -8.02
C ARG A 22 3.88 -7.98 -8.48
N THR A 23 4.49 -8.83 -7.66
CA THR A 23 4.84 -10.23 -7.99
C THR A 23 3.63 -11.04 -8.44
N GLY A 24 2.47 -10.85 -7.80
CA GLY A 24 1.24 -11.56 -8.19
C GLY A 24 0.85 -11.36 -9.66
N TRP A 25 1.03 -10.18 -10.23
CA TRP A 25 0.72 -9.94 -11.64
C TRP A 25 1.80 -10.50 -12.57
N VAL A 26 3.07 -10.43 -12.17
CA VAL A 26 4.20 -10.99 -12.92
C VAL A 26 4.08 -12.50 -13.03
N ASP A 27 3.74 -13.18 -11.92
CA ASP A 27 3.54 -14.63 -11.86
C ASP A 27 2.34 -15.11 -12.69
N HIS A 28 1.43 -14.20 -13.02
CA HIS A 28 0.27 -14.42 -13.88
C HIS A 28 0.47 -13.88 -15.31
N ASP A 29 1.71 -13.60 -15.73
CA ASP A 29 2.09 -13.16 -17.08
C ASP A 29 1.38 -11.89 -17.59
N VAL A 30 0.87 -11.05 -16.67
CA VAL A 30 0.24 -9.77 -17.02
C VAL A 30 1.27 -8.87 -17.72
N ARG A 31 0.92 -8.30 -18.87
CA ARG A 31 1.84 -7.43 -19.61
C ARG A 31 1.90 -6.04 -18.99
N GLY A 32 3.12 -5.59 -18.70
CA GLY A 32 3.37 -4.25 -18.16
C GLY A 32 2.65 -4.00 -16.83
N PRO A 33 2.82 -4.88 -15.82
CA PRO A 33 2.11 -4.75 -14.55
C PRO A 33 2.52 -3.48 -13.82
N GLU A 34 1.66 -3.05 -12.91
CA GLU A 34 1.90 -1.92 -12.01
C GLU A 34 3.12 -2.17 -11.11
N SER A 35 3.74 -1.07 -10.67
CA SER A 35 4.76 -1.10 -9.63
C SER A 35 4.15 -1.07 -8.23
N ILE A 36 4.94 -1.38 -7.21
CA ILE A 36 4.52 -1.25 -5.80
C ILE A 36 4.15 0.22 -5.48
N ALA A 37 4.86 1.19 -6.06
CA ALA A 37 4.53 2.61 -5.89
C ALA A 37 3.17 2.99 -6.50
N ASP A 38 2.78 2.39 -7.64
CA ASP A 38 1.48 2.65 -8.28
C ASP A 38 0.32 2.17 -7.37
N HIS A 39 0.47 0.96 -6.82
CA HIS A 39 -0.45 0.35 -5.86
C HIS A 39 -0.64 1.23 -4.61
N MET A 40 0.45 1.59 -3.93
CA MET A 40 0.38 2.46 -2.74
C MET A 40 -0.20 3.84 -3.03
N HIS A 41 0.06 4.39 -4.22
CA HIS A 41 -0.52 5.67 -4.63
C HIS A 41 -2.05 5.58 -4.70
N ARG A 42 -2.60 4.55 -5.37
CA ARG A 42 -4.06 4.39 -5.47
C ARG A 42 -4.69 4.10 -4.11
N MET A 43 -4.04 3.31 -3.26
CA MET A 43 -4.48 3.12 -1.87
C MET A 43 -4.55 4.44 -1.08
N GLY A 44 -3.54 5.31 -1.22
CA GLY A 44 -3.54 6.62 -0.57
C GLY A 44 -4.75 7.48 -1.01
N VAL A 45 -5.09 7.45 -2.30
CA VAL A 45 -6.28 8.12 -2.83
C VAL A 45 -7.57 7.48 -2.31
N MET A 46 -7.65 6.15 -2.26
CA MET A 46 -8.80 5.44 -1.69
C MET A 46 -9.01 5.80 -0.21
N ALA A 47 -7.93 5.91 0.56
CA ALA A 47 -8.00 6.30 1.97
C ALA A 47 -8.58 7.71 2.16
N MET A 48 -8.39 8.64 1.22
CA MET A 48 -9.03 9.97 1.27
C MET A 48 -10.56 9.91 1.18
N LEU A 49 -11.12 8.83 0.65
CA LEU A 49 -12.56 8.65 0.45
C LEU A 49 -13.25 7.96 1.64
N ILE A 50 -12.50 7.60 2.69
CA ILE A 50 -13.06 7.01 3.91
C ILE A 50 -13.95 8.05 4.60
N ASP A 51 -15.24 7.72 4.76
CA ASP A 51 -16.22 8.52 5.52
C ASP A 51 -16.64 7.78 6.80
N ASP A 52 -15.66 7.51 7.68
CA ASP A 52 -15.91 7.02 9.04
C ASP A 52 -15.32 8.01 10.06
N ARG A 53 -16.20 8.66 10.82
CA ARG A 53 -15.82 9.67 11.82
C ARG A 53 -15.04 9.10 13.01
N ASN A 54 -15.01 7.79 13.17
CA ASN A 54 -14.26 7.12 14.24
C ASN A 54 -12.82 6.81 13.83
N LEU A 55 -12.46 7.02 12.56
CA LEU A 55 -11.15 6.70 12.01
C LEU A 55 -10.42 7.97 11.60
N SER A 56 -9.10 7.97 11.79
CA SER A 56 -8.28 9.05 11.27
C SER A 56 -7.93 8.82 9.80
N THR A 57 -8.57 9.57 8.91
CA THR A 57 -8.23 9.58 7.47
C THR A 57 -6.76 9.91 7.24
N GLU A 58 -6.20 10.87 7.99
CA GLU A 58 -4.78 11.23 7.90
C GLU A 58 -3.86 10.02 8.20
N ARG A 59 -4.14 9.30 9.29
CA ARG A 59 -3.36 8.11 9.66
C ARG A 59 -3.51 7.01 8.63
N CYS A 60 -4.72 6.77 8.10
CA CYS A 60 -4.95 5.79 7.04
C CYS A 60 -4.15 6.11 5.77
N ILE A 61 -4.13 7.39 5.34
CA ILE A 61 -3.35 7.82 4.17
C ILE A 61 -1.85 7.61 4.43
N LYS A 62 -1.33 8.06 5.58
CA LYS A 62 0.07 7.90 5.94
C LYS A 62 0.47 6.42 5.98
N MET A 63 -0.37 5.58 6.57
CA MET A 63 -0.14 4.14 6.63
C MET A 63 -0.14 3.51 5.22
N ALA A 64 -1.11 3.86 4.38
CA ALA A 64 -1.21 3.35 3.02
C ALA A 64 0.06 3.64 2.19
N ILE A 65 0.67 4.83 2.34
CA ILE A 65 1.88 5.19 1.60
C ILE A 65 3.18 4.64 2.21
N VAL A 66 3.15 4.04 3.40
CA VAL A 66 4.34 3.47 4.05
C VAL A 66 4.33 1.94 4.20
N HIS A 67 3.17 1.29 4.06
CA HIS A 67 3.01 -0.11 4.44
C HIS A 67 3.92 -1.08 3.67
N ASP A 68 4.13 -0.83 2.38
CA ASP A 68 4.97 -1.65 1.50
C ASP A 68 6.41 -1.10 1.34
N LEU A 69 6.83 -0.14 2.18
CA LEU A 69 8.21 0.38 2.13
C LEU A 69 9.28 -0.69 2.37
N ALA A 70 8.94 -1.73 3.12
CA ALA A 70 9.80 -2.88 3.37
C ALA A 70 10.21 -3.61 2.08
N GLU A 71 9.43 -3.51 1.00
CA GLU A 71 9.69 -4.14 -0.30
C GLU A 71 10.72 -3.39 -1.16
N SER A 72 11.21 -2.23 -0.70
CA SER A 72 12.19 -1.44 -1.45
C SER A 72 13.58 -2.07 -1.48
N VAL A 73 13.95 -2.80 -0.43
CA VAL A 73 15.19 -3.57 -0.29
C VAL A 73 15.09 -4.50 0.93
N VAL A 74 15.90 -5.56 0.99
CA VAL A 74 16.02 -6.40 2.19
C VAL A 74 16.39 -5.54 3.41
N ASP A 75 15.74 -5.78 4.55
CA ASP A 75 15.91 -5.04 5.81
C ASP A 75 15.67 -3.52 5.71
N ALA A 76 14.89 -3.07 4.71
CA ALA A 76 14.67 -1.65 4.43
C ALA A 76 14.30 -0.82 5.66
N MET A 77 13.41 -1.32 6.52
CA MET A 77 12.95 -0.56 7.69
C MET A 77 14.07 -0.25 8.69
N GLU A 78 15.00 -1.17 8.91
CA GLU A 78 16.16 -0.92 9.77
C GLU A 78 17.17 0.01 9.11
N TYR A 79 17.38 -0.14 7.78
CA TYR A 79 18.19 0.82 7.02
C TYR A 79 17.61 2.23 7.09
N PHE A 80 16.29 2.39 6.97
CA PHE A 80 15.63 3.71 7.03
C PHE A 80 15.77 4.36 8.40
N ARG A 81 15.65 3.59 9.48
CA ARG A 81 15.93 4.10 10.83
C ARG A 81 17.38 4.57 10.98
N ALA A 82 18.34 3.82 10.43
CA ALA A 82 19.75 4.21 10.47
C ALA A 82 20.03 5.49 9.65
N LEU A 83 19.48 5.58 8.43
CA LEU A 83 19.69 6.70 7.51
C LEU A 83 19.05 8.01 8.00
N LEU A 84 17.81 7.92 8.49
CA LEU A 84 17.05 9.06 9.00
C LEU A 84 17.46 9.44 10.43
N GLY A 85 18.09 8.51 11.16
CA GLY A 85 18.53 8.68 12.53
C GLY A 85 17.37 8.75 13.53
N ASP A 86 17.69 9.14 14.77
CA ASP A 86 16.74 9.34 15.85
C ASP A 86 15.92 10.64 15.64
N THR A 87 14.96 10.58 14.74
CA THR A 87 14.06 11.69 14.40
C THR A 87 12.60 11.29 14.59
N PRO A 88 11.72 12.24 14.93
CA PRO A 88 10.28 11.98 15.02
C PRO A 88 9.70 11.38 13.74
N GLN A 89 10.20 11.81 12.57
CA GLN A 89 9.76 11.33 11.26
C GLN A 89 10.15 9.87 11.02
N ALA A 90 11.39 9.49 11.36
CA ALA A 90 11.84 8.10 11.27
C ALA A 90 10.99 7.19 12.15
N HIS A 91 10.69 7.63 13.37
CA HIS A 91 9.82 6.91 14.29
C HIS A 91 8.38 6.81 13.77
N GLU A 92 7.83 7.88 13.20
CA GLU A 92 6.47 7.86 12.63
C GLU A 92 6.37 6.85 11.49
N ILE A 93 7.31 6.85 10.54
CA ILE A 93 7.33 5.89 9.42
C ILE A 93 7.39 4.46 9.93
N TYR A 94 8.33 4.15 10.84
CA TYR A 94 8.49 2.81 11.37
C TYR A 94 7.26 2.35 12.18
N ASN A 95 6.71 3.22 13.02
CA ASN A 95 5.54 2.89 13.84
C ASN A 95 4.30 2.66 12.99
N LEU A 96 4.09 3.44 11.93
CA LEU A 96 2.98 3.22 11.00
C LEU A 96 3.11 1.91 10.23
N TRP A 97 4.32 1.57 9.76
CA TRP A 97 4.59 0.29 9.13
C TRP A 97 4.32 -0.86 10.11
N GLN A 98 4.84 -0.77 11.33
CA GLN A 98 4.63 -1.81 12.34
C GLN A 98 3.14 -1.94 12.74
N GLU A 99 2.43 -0.82 12.88
CA GLU A 99 0.99 -0.83 13.19
C GLU A 99 0.18 -1.52 12.09
N TYR A 100 0.52 -1.30 10.83
CA TYR A 100 -0.07 -2.01 9.69
C TYR A 100 0.20 -3.51 9.75
N GLU A 101 1.44 -3.92 10.05
CA GLU A 101 1.83 -5.33 10.16
C GLU A 101 1.15 -6.04 11.32
N ASP A 102 1.04 -5.39 12.48
CA ASP A 102 0.35 -5.91 13.66
C ASP A 102 -1.17 -6.05 13.41
N ALA A 103 -1.76 -5.16 12.58
CA ALA A 103 -3.18 -5.16 12.20
C ALA A 103 -4.17 -5.14 13.39
N LEU A 104 -3.77 -4.49 14.50
CA LEU A 104 -4.56 -4.44 15.73
C LEU A 104 -5.45 -3.20 15.83
N THR A 105 -5.12 -2.11 15.14
CA THR A 105 -5.90 -0.87 15.17
C THR A 105 -7.00 -0.89 14.10
N PRO A 106 -8.12 -0.19 14.33
CA PRO A 106 -9.17 -0.04 13.31
C PRO A 106 -8.64 0.56 12.00
N GLU A 107 -7.74 1.54 12.07
CA GLU A 107 -7.08 2.10 10.90
C GLU A 107 -6.23 1.06 10.15
N ALA A 108 -5.42 0.26 10.85
CA ALA A 108 -4.61 -0.78 10.21
C ALA A 108 -5.45 -1.86 9.55
N GLN A 109 -6.53 -2.28 10.20
CA GLN A 109 -7.48 -3.23 9.62
C GLN A 109 -8.14 -2.66 8.37
N LEU A 110 -8.54 -1.39 8.41
CA LEU A 110 -9.09 -0.72 7.23
C LEU A 110 -8.07 -0.62 6.09
N VAL A 111 -6.81 -0.28 6.38
CA VAL A 111 -5.78 -0.18 5.35
C VAL A 111 -5.44 -1.55 4.75
N LYS A 112 -5.45 -2.64 5.54
CA LYS A 112 -5.36 -4.02 5.03
C LYS A 112 -6.55 -4.40 4.15
N ASP A 113 -7.74 -3.88 4.46
CA ASP A 113 -8.93 -4.07 3.64
C ASP A 113 -8.86 -3.26 2.33
N LEU A 114 -8.32 -2.03 2.38
CA LEU A 114 -8.04 -1.22 1.20
C LEU A 114 -6.98 -1.85 0.30
N ASP A 115 -5.92 -2.42 0.84
CA ASP A 115 -4.88 -3.15 0.08
C ASP A 115 -5.50 -4.30 -0.75
N LYS A 116 -6.33 -5.13 -0.10
CA LYS A 116 -7.08 -6.19 -0.81
C LYS A 116 -8.04 -5.61 -1.83
N PHE A 117 -8.77 -4.55 -1.49
CA PHE A 117 -9.74 -3.94 -2.39
C PHE A 117 -9.07 -3.39 -3.64
N GLU A 118 -7.97 -2.67 -3.47
CA GLU A 118 -7.18 -2.10 -4.54
C GLU A 118 -6.69 -3.20 -5.49
N MET A 119 -6.14 -4.29 -4.94
CA MET A 119 -5.70 -5.45 -5.72
C MET A 119 -6.85 -6.06 -6.55
N ILE A 120 -8.06 -6.13 -5.99
CA ILE A 120 -9.23 -6.69 -6.69
C ILE A 120 -9.68 -5.78 -7.83
N VAL A 121 -9.69 -4.47 -7.60
CA VAL A 121 -9.98 -3.48 -8.64
C VAL A 121 -8.95 -3.59 -9.77
N GLN A 122 -7.67 -3.69 -9.42
CA GLN A 122 -6.59 -3.85 -10.42
C GLN A 122 -6.74 -5.14 -11.24
N ALA A 123 -7.10 -6.25 -10.59
CA ALA A 123 -7.38 -7.51 -11.28
C ALA A 123 -8.48 -7.34 -12.34
N ALA A 124 -9.59 -6.70 -11.96
CA ALA A 124 -10.73 -6.47 -12.85
C ALA A 124 -10.39 -5.54 -14.02
N GLU A 125 -9.47 -4.59 -13.84
CA GLU A 125 -8.96 -3.73 -14.91
C GLU A 125 -8.07 -4.51 -15.89
N TYR A 126 -7.16 -5.36 -15.40
CA TYR A 126 -6.34 -6.20 -16.26
C TYR A 126 -7.16 -7.21 -17.07
N GLU A 127 -8.25 -7.75 -16.49
CA GLU A 127 -9.20 -8.60 -17.22
C GLU A 127 -9.88 -7.91 -18.41
N GLN A 128 -10.16 -6.63 -18.29
CA GLN A 128 -10.82 -5.88 -19.37
C GLN A 128 -9.83 -5.51 -20.49
N CYS A 129 -8.54 -5.41 -20.17
CA CYS A 129 -7.48 -5.10 -21.12
C CYS A 129 -6.93 -6.35 -21.84
N GLU A 130 -6.91 -7.51 -21.18
CA GLU A 130 -6.43 -8.78 -21.74
C GLU A 130 -7.58 -9.80 -21.84
N TYR A 131 -7.99 -10.17 -23.07
CA TYR A 131 -9.03 -11.19 -23.30
C TYR A 131 -8.64 -12.56 -22.67
N GLY A 132 -9.15 -12.93 -21.47
CA GLY A 132 -9.25 -14.36 -21.06
C GLY A 132 -9.13 -14.79 -19.57
N SER A 133 -10.25 -15.29 -19.04
CA SER A 133 -10.51 -16.41 -18.08
C SER A 133 -9.76 -16.63 -16.73
N VAL A 134 -8.54 -16.16 -16.49
CA VAL A 134 -7.75 -16.56 -15.29
C VAL A 134 -8.14 -15.78 -14.03
N PHE A 135 -8.45 -14.49 -14.16
CA PHE A 135 -8.70 -13.58 -13.03
C PHE A 135 -10.13 -13.63 -12.48
N CYS A 136 -11.08 -14.25 -13.19
CA CYS A 136 -12.47 -14.35 -12.76
C CYS A 136 -12.57 -15.13 -11.44
N LEU A 137 -11.62 -16.03 -11.18
CA LEU A 137 -11.47 -16.73 -9.90
C LEU A 137 -10.94 -15.84 -8.77
N ILE A 138 -10.03 -14.90 -9.05
CA ILE A 138 -9.48 -13.96 -8.08
C ILE A 138 -10.57 -12.95 -7.69
N PHE A 139 -11.25 -12.34 -8.66
CA PHE A 139 -12.36 -11.43 -8.41
C PHE A 139 -13.49 -12.12 -7.60
N ASN A 140 -13.89 -13.35 -7.98
CA ASN A 140 -14.95 -14.08 -7.28
C ASN A 140 -14.55 -14.59 -5.89
N ARG A 141 -13.26 -14.84 -5.61
CA ARG A 141 -12.80 -15.22 -4.26
C ARG A 141 -12.62 -14.00 -3.36
N ALA A 142 -12.06 -12.94 -3.89
CA ALA A 142 -11.65 -11.79 -3.12
C ALA A 142 -12.84 -10.81 -2.87
N SER A 143 -13.80 -10.71 -3.79
CA SER A 143 -15.08 -10.01 -3.55
C SER A 143 -15.89 -10.60 -2.39
N LYS A 144 -15.79 -11.92 -2.15
CA LYS A 144 -16.44 -12.57 -1.00
C LYS A 144 -15.75 -12.27 0.35
N LEU A 145 -14.56 -11.68 0.31
CA LEU A 145 -13.77 -11.32 1.50
C LEU A 145 -13.84 -9.82 1.82
N LEU A 146 -14.43 -9.02 0.94
CA LEU A 146 -14.56 -7.58 1.14
C LEU A 146 -15.80 -7.25 1.98
N ASN A 147 -15.57 -6.72 3.18
CA ASN A 147 -16.59 -6.00 3.96
C ASN A 147 -16.21 -4.51 4.05
N VAL A 148 -15.73 -3.93 2.95
CA VAL A 148 -15.19 -2.56 2.96
C VAL A 148 -16.32 -1.57 2.73
N ARG A 149 -16.62 -0.79 3.77
CA ARG A 149 -17.60 0.31 3.70
C ARG A 149 -16.94 1.53 3.03
N ILE A 150 -16.78 1.51 1.71
CA ILE A 150 -16.09 2.59 1.00
C ILE A 150 -17.00 3.80 0.71
N LEU A 151 -18.33 3.69 0.80
CA LEU A 151 -19.22 4.84 0.58
C LEU A 151 -20.47 4.75 1.45
N PRO A 152 -20.95 5.86 2.06
CA PRO A 152 -22.34 5.95 2.46
C PRO A 152 -23.20 5.87 1.19
N ALA A 153 -24.28 5.09 1.23
CA ALA A 153 -25.33 5.18 0.22
C ALA A 153 -25.73 6.67 0.11
N SER A 154 -25.61 7.24 -1.09
CA SER A 154 -26.09 8.58 -1.38
C SER A 154 -27.53 8.71 -0.91
N ARG A 155 -27.81 9.70 -0.07
CA ARG A 155 -29.18 10.13 0.23
C ARG A 155 -29.83 10.74 -1.00
#